data_AF-A0A4R7KMF0-F1
#
_entry.id   AF-A0A4R7KMF0-F1
#
_cell.length_a   1.000
_cell.length_b   1.000
_cell.length_c   1.000
_cell.angle_alpha   90.00
_cell.angle_beta   90.00
_cell.angle_gamma   90.00
#
_symmetry.space_group_name_H-M   'P 1'
#
loop_
_entity.id
_entity.type
_entity.pdbx_description
1 polymer ?
#
loop_
_entity_poly.entity_id
_entity_poly.type
_entity_poly.pdbx_seq_one_letter_code
_entity_poly.pdbx_strand_id
1 'polypeptide(L)'
;MFGRLRLRRPYRRYRNNYLLDFLKAYVVFFILISSAVFLLKLFYKEKHENIKPPAEYAALNKMKRSEAFKRGMDMINYVWEYDVLKNGPKNSSEVELPAFLRGAEVKKVSGIPYAWGGYTALDISNQKYVKNFEESVKSGYTTGNVLCVGGYKEMTAGLDCSGFVSAVFKFKENMGTKGFERAFTRIELEDLKPMDILVSRGNHAMIYLATTSDKSGIIAMESTTGTSYEKPEKTVISYRSWEEIREGINSEPYIAMRYNKIEDDDIEFFKDSNEFNNYAKRAVDITQGKNYTGYIDYVDDVDYFKFAVSGKESLVLSVSTIPEFCRAEVLSQGGNVILGINKKGSYGLNLDKGTYYIKLYGMDFKYSEEKEYEFSLKR
;
A
#
# COMPACT_ATOMS: atom_id res chain seq x y z
N MET A 1 -44.47 -95.01 21.26
CA MET A 1 -45.25 -94.80 22.50
C MET A 1 -44.94 -93.39 23.00
N PHE A 2 -45.95 -92.50 23.03
CA PHE A 2 -46.09 -91.20 23.72
C PHE A 2 -44.78 -90.40 24.01
N GLY A 3 -44.53 -89.22 23.42
CA GLY A 3 -45.39 -88.04 23.41
C GLY A 3 -45.05 -87.12 24.61
N ARG A 4 -44.57 -85.90 24.36
CA ARG A 4 -44.83 -84.72 25.22
C ARG A 4 -44.36 -83.41 24.58
N LEU A 5 -45.34 -82.52 24.39
CA LEU A 5 -45.19 -81.10 24.08
C LEU A 5 -44.33 -80.37 25.13
N ARG A 6 -43.57 -79.36 24.68
CA ARG A 6 -43.22 -78.19 25.52
C ARG A 6 -43.24 -76.88 24.71
N LEU A 7 -44.32 -76.13 24.96
CA LEU A 7 -44.44 -74.68 25.16
C LEU A 7 -43.53 -73.73 24.35
N ARG A 8 -44.17 -72.99 23.45
CA ARG A 8 -43.66 -71.77 22.77
C ARG A 8 -43.29 -70.69 23.80
N ARG A 9 -42.09 -70.10 23.68
CA ARG A 9 -41.74 -68.82 24.33
C ARG A 9 -42.12 -67.65 23.42
N PRO A 10 -42.58 -66.50 23.97
CA PRO A 10 -43.00 -65.36 23.17
C PRO A 10 -41.79 -64.66 22.54
N TYR A 11 -41.91 -64.37 21.25
CA TYR A 11 -40.93 -63.63 20.46
C TYR A 11 -40.95 -62.15 20.90
N ARG A 12 -39.95 -61.74 21.70
CA ARG A 12 -39.77 -60.35 22.13
C ARG A 12 -39.33 -59.54 20.89
N ARG A 13 -40.26 -58.80 20.27
CA ARG A 13 -39.97 -57.88 19.16
C ARG A 13 -39.07 -56.75 19.68
N TYR A 14 -37.77 -56.89 19.48
CA TYR A 14 -36.82 -55.79 19.62
C TYR A 14 -37.09 -54.81 18.46
N ARG A 15 -37.80 -53.72 18.75
CA ARG A 15 -38.02 -52.64 17.79
C ARG A 15 -36.75 -51.80 17.78
N ASN A 16 -35.78 -52.18 16.96
CA ASN A 16 -34.56 -51.40 16.75
C ASN A 16 -34.95 -50.02 16.22
N ASN A 17 -34.78 -48.99 17.04
CA ASN A 17 -34.97 -47.60 16.64
C ASN A 17 -33.70 -47.11 15.94
N TYR A 18 -33.44 -47.65 14.75
CA TYR A 18 -32.29 -47.33 13.92
C TYR A 18 -32.10 -45.82 13.72
N LEU A 19 -33.20 -45.04 13.68
CA LEU A 19 -33.16 -43.59 13.59
C LEU A 19 -32.55 -42.93 14.84
N LEU A 20 -32.90 -43.42 16.03
CA LEU A 20 -32.39 -42.89 17.30
C LEU A 20 -30.91 -43.24 17.48
N ASP A 21 -30.52 -44.45 17.09
CA ASP A 21 -29.12 -44.89 17.15
C ASP A 21 -28.26 -44.14 16.12
N PHE A 22 -28.82 -43.87 14.92
CA PHE A 22 -28.18 -43.00 13.93
C PHE A 22 -28.03 -41.55 14.42
N LEU A 23 -29.06 -40.98 15.04
CA LEU A 23 -28.98 -39.62 15.59
C LEU A 23 -27.92 -39.50 16.69
N LYS A 24 -27.84 -40.50 17.57
CA LYS A 24 -26.80 -40.56 18.62
C LYS A 24 -25.40 -40.65 18.02
N ALA A 25 -25.20 -41.49 17.02
CA ALA A 25 -23.92 -41.60 16.32
C ALA A 25 -23.54 -40.28 15.63
N TYR A 26 -24.51 -39.59 15.01
CA TYR A 26 -24.28 -38.31 14.35
C TYR A 26 -23.89 -37.20 15.34
N VAL A 27 -24.58 -37.10 16.49
CA VAL A 27 -24.24 -36.11 17.53
C VAL A 27 -22.84 -36.37 18.11
N VAL A 28 -22.48 -37.63 18.37
CA VAL A 28 -21.13 -37.99 18.84
C VAL A 28 -20.07 -37.61 17.80
N PHE A 29 -20.32 -37.89 16.52
CA PHE A 29 -19.42 -37.52 15.43
C PHE A 29 -19.23 -36.00 15.32
N PHE A 30 -20.31 -35.23 15.44
CA PHE A 30 -20.25 -33.76 15.39
C PHE A 30 -19.47 -33.17 16.58
N ILE A 31 -19.65 -33.72 17.79
CA ILE A 31 -18.88 -33.34 18.97
C ILE A 31 -17.40 -33.65 18.76
N LEU A 32 -17.05 -34.83 18.24
CA LEU A 32 -15.66 -35.20 17.97
C LEU A 32 -14.98 -34.27 16.96
N ILE A 33 -15.66 -33.91 15.86
CA ILE A 33 -15.15 -32.92 14.89
C ILE A 33 -14.96 -31.55 15.56
N SER A 34 -15.96 -31.08 16.31
CA SER A 34 -15.89 -29.78 16.97
C SER A 34 -14.76 -29.71 17.99
N SER A 35 -14.54 -30.79 18.77
CA SER A 35 -13.43 -30.92 19.70
C SER A 35 -12.08 -31.00 18.98
N ALA A 36 -11.99 -31.71 17.85
CA ALA A 36 -10.77 -31.78 17.06
C ALA A 36 -10.39 -30.42 16.46
N VAL A 37 -11.36 -29.66 15.94
CA VAL A 37 -11.16 -28.29 15.44
C VAL A 37 -10.74 -27.35 16.57
N PHE A 38 -11.35 -27.48 17.75
CA PHE A 38 -10.98 -26.68 18.92
C PHE A 38 -9.56 -27.00 19.42
N LEU A 39 -9.18 -28.29 19.48
CA LEU A 39 -7.83 -28.72 19.84
C LEU A 39 -6.80 -28.25 18.79
N LEU A 40 -7.12 -28.34 17.50
CA LEU A 40 -6.29 -27.79 16.43
C LEU A 40 -6.08 -26.27 16.60
N LYS A 41 -7.13 -25.51 16.96
CA LYS A 41 -6.99 -24.08 17.27
C LYS A 41 -6.13 -23.83 18.50
N LEU A 42 -6.23 -24.66 19.55
CA LEU A 42 -5.38 -24.56 20.74
C LEU A 42 -3.91 -24.84 20.43
N PHE A 43 -3.61 -25.93 19.72
CA PHE A 43 -2.24 -26.25 19.30
C PHE A 43 -1.67 -25.24 18.29
N TYR A 44 -2.52 -24.68 17.42
CA TYR A 44 -2.12 -23.59 16.52
C TYR A 44 -1.80 -22.31 17.28
N LYS A 45 -2.59 -21.98 18.31
CA LYS A 45 -2.35 -20.82 19.19
C LYS A 45 -1.07 -20.98 20.01
N GLU A 46 -0.84 -22.18 20.57
CA GLU A 46 0.31 -22.47 21.44
C GLU A 46 1.65 -22.52 20.67
N LYS A 47 1.63 -22.91 19.39
CA LYS A 47 2.85 -22.91 18.56
C LYS A 47 3.29 -21.49 18.12
N HIS A 48 2.41 -20.49 18.23
CA HIS A 48 2.67 -19.11 17.79
C HIS A 48 2.76 -18.08 18.93
N GLU A 49 2.29 -18.39 20.13
CA GLU A 49 2.55 -17.58 21.33
C GLU A 49 3.72 -18.19 22.11
N ASN A 50 4.95 -17.70 21.90
CA ASN A 50 6.10 -17.70 22.84
C ASN A 50 7.47 -17.73 22.14
N ILE A 51 7.66 -16.92 21.09
CA ILE A 51 9.02 -16.43 20.80
C ILE A 51 9.18 -15.15 21.61
N LYS A 52 9.71 -15.26 22.84
CA LYS A 52 10.20 -14.07 23.55
C LYS A 52 11.27 -13.43 22.66
N PRO A 53 11.11 -12.16 22.23
CA PRO A 53 12.13 -11.53 21.42
C PRO A 53 13.45 -11.49 22.19
N PRO A 54 14.61 -11.66 21.52
CA PRO A 54 15.91 -11.52 22.15
C PRO A 54 16.00 -10.19 22.92
N ALA A 55 16.72 -10.20 24.04
CA ALA A 55 16.84 -9.08 24.99
C ALA A 55 17.31 -7.74 24.37
N GLU A 56 17.85 -7.78 23.15
CA GLU A 56 18.32 -6.63 22.37
C GLU A 56 17.17 -5.72 21.86
N TYR A 57 15.94 -6.23 21.77
CA TYR A 57 14.76 -5.46 21.33
C TYR A 57 13.92 -4.87 22.49
N ALA A 58 14.43 -4.92 23.72
CA ALA A 58 13.84 -4.22 24.87
C ALA A 58 13.86 -2.68 24.75
N ALA A 59 14.46 -2.14 23.68
CA ALA A 59 14.60 -0.71 23.40
C ALA A 59 13.72 -0.21 22.23
N LEU A 60 12.56 -0.85 21.96
CA LEU A 60 11.58 -0.30 21.03
C LEU A 60 11.03 1.03 21.56
N ASN A 61 11.18 2.08 20.77
CA ASN A 61 10.68 3.40 21.13
C ASN A 61 9.18 3.49 20.90
N LYS A 62 8.50 4.14 21.83
CA LYS A 62 7.12 4.61 21.60
C LYS A 62 7.12 5.60 20.45
N MET A 63 6.09 5.53 19.63
CA MET A 63 5.91 6.39 18.48
C MET A 63 4.43 6.65 18.30
N LYS A 64 4.05 7.89 18.00
CA LYS A 64 2.67 8.20 17.61
C LYS A 64 2.43 7.82 16.17
N ARG A 65 1.19 7.52 15.79
CA ARG A 65 0.87 7.29 14.37
C ARG A 65 1.18 8.53 13.54
N SER A 66 0.95 9.75 14.05
CA SER A 66 1.23 10.99 13.30
C SER A 66 2.72 11.17 13.02
N GLU A 67 3.56 10.79 13.99
CA GLU A 67 5.01 10.80 13.85
C GLU A 67 5.48 9.81 12.79
N ALA A 68 4.93 8.59 12.81
CA ALA A 68 5.23 7.57 11.82
C ALA A 68 4.80 8.03 10.41
N PHE A 69 3.57 8.57 10.29
CA PHE A 69 3.03 9.10 9.04
C PHE A 69 3.91 10.21 8.47
N LYS A 70 4.19 11.23 9.28
CA LYS A 70 5.06 12.36 8.89
C LYS A 70 6.40 11.86 8.38
N ARG A 71 7.00 10.88 9.05
CA ARG A 71 8.30 10.34 8.66
C ARG A 71 8.26 9.56 7.34
N GLY A 72 7.18 8.82 7.09
CA GLY A 72 6.92 8.20 5.78
C GLY A 72 6.79 9.26 4.68
N MET A 73 5.99 10.30 4.93
CA MET A 73 5.80 11.42 4.01
C MET A 73 7.08 12.21 3.77
N ASP A 74 7.91 12.47 4.79
CA ASP A 74 9.19 13.15 4.65
C ASP A 74 10.09 12.40 3.65
N MET A 75 10.10 11.07 3.67
CA MET A 75 10.86 10.24 2.72
C MET A 75 10.24 10.24 1.31
N ILE A 76 8.92 10.11 1.20
CA ILE A 76 8.21 10.12 -0.09
C ILE A 76 8.34 11.48 -0.79
N ASN A 77 8.22 12.56 -0.03
CA ASN A 77 8.30 13.93 -0.52
C ASN A 77 9.73 14.46 -0.60
N TYR A 78 10.74 13.68 -0.21
CA TYR A 78 12.13 14.12 -0.26
C TYR A 78 12.56 14.35 -1.71
N VAL A 79 12.91 15.59 -2.04
CA VAL A 79 13.33 15.97 -3.39
C VAL A 79 14.84 16.12 -3.46
N TRP A 80 15.44 15.47 -4.43
CA TRP A 80 16.89 15.44 -4.65
C TRP A 80 17.21 15.52 -6.14
N GLU A 81 18.49 15.76 -6.45
CA GLU A 81 18.99 15.81 -7.82
C GLU A 81 19.88 14.61 -8.10
N TYR A 82 19.51 13.84 -9.11
CA TYR A 82 20.34 12.82 -9.71
C TYR A 82 21.26 13.46 -10.75
N ASP A 83 22.52 13.05 -10.74
CA ASP A 83 23.54 13.44 -11.73
C ASP A 83 24.36 12.18 -12.08
N VAL A 84 24.30 11.75 -13.34
CA VAL A 84 25.07 10.60 -13.84
C VAL A 84 26.55 10.68 -13.48
N LEU A 85 27.16 11.86 -13.58
CA LEU A 85 28.61 12.02 -13.45
C LEU A 85 29.06 11.90 -12.00
N LYS A 86 28.14 12.12 -11.06
CA LYS A 86 28.38 11.97 -9.61
C LYS A 86 27.92 10.62 -9.08
N ASN A 87 27.03 9.93 -9.77
CA ASN A 87 26.47 8.65 -9.32
C ASN A 87 27.50 7.52 -9.39
N GLY A 88 27.37 6.55 -8.49
CA GLY A 88 28.15 5.33 -8.51
C GLY A 88 28.03 4.53 -9.82
N PRO A 89 28.89 3.52 -10.03
CA PRO A 89 29.02 2.80 -11.29
C PRO A 89 27.68 2.22 -11.76
N LYS A 90 27.21 2.68 -12.92
CA LYS A 90 25.85 2.45 -13.43
C LYS A 90 25.53 1.02 -13.85
N ASN A 91 26.55 0.20 -14.09
CA ASN A 91 26.44 -1.04 -14.87
C ASN A 91 27.46 -2.09 -14.43
N SER A 92 27.43 -2.50 -13.17
CA SER A 92 28.01 -3.80 -12.82
C SER A 92 26.98 -4.88 -13.09
N SER A 93 27.41 -6.13 -13.32
CA SER A 93 26.50 -7.29 -13.42
C SER A 93 25.69 -7.56 -12.14
N GLU A 94 25.91 -6.74 -11.10
CA GLU A 94 25.34 -6.90 -9.77
C GLU A 94 24.47 -5.71 -9.33
N VAL A 95 24.34 -4.67 -10.16
CA VAL A 95 23.57 -3.47 -9.83
C VAL A 95 22.73 -3.06 -11.04
N GLU A 96 21.42 -2.91 -10.82
CA GLU A 96 20.50 -2.35 -11.81
C GLU A 96 19.89 -1.06 -11.28
N LEU A 97 20.05 0.03 -12.04
CA LEU A 97 19.45 1.31 -11.69
C LEU A 97 17.93 1.30 -11.86
N PRO A 98 17.20 2.03 -11.00
CA PRO A 98 15.79 2.31 -11.21
C PRO A 98 15.48 2.86 -12.61
N ALA A 99 14.44 2.35 -13.24
CA ALA A 99 14.00 2.66 -14.59
C ALA A 99 13.81 4.18 -14.81
N PHE A 100 13.33 4.91 -13.80
CA PHE A 100 13.14 6.36 -13.89
C PHE A 100 14.46 7.17 -13.88
N LEU A 101 15.60 6.55 -13.58
CA LEU A 101 16.94 7.15 -13.64
C LEU A 101 17.74 6.69 -14.87
N ARG A 102 17.35 5.58 -15.50
CA ARG A 102 18.04 5.06 -16.69
C ARG A 102 17.98 6.06 -17.84
N GLY A 103 19.12 6.32 -18.46
CA GLY A 103 19.27 7.27 -19.56
C GLY A 103 19.21 8.75 -19.17
N ALA A 104 18.93 9.09 -17.90
CA ALA A 104 19.00 10.47 -17.44
C ALA A 104 20.45 10.94 -17.26
N GLU A 105 20.72 12.19 -17.63
CA GLU A 105 21.97 12.90 -17.33
C GLU A 105 21.87 13.58 -15.97
N VAL A 106 21.08 14.65 -15.88
CA VAL A 106 20.71 15.33 -14.63
C VAL A 106 19.18 15.32 -14.52
N LYS A 107 18.66 14.95 -13.34
CA LYS A 107 17.21 14.87 -13.12
C LYS A 107 16.84 15.14 -11.67
N LYS A 108 15.91 16.06 -11.45
CA LYS A 108 15.28 16.26 -10.14
C LYS A 108 14.22 15.18 -9.91
N VAL A 109 14.20 14.58 -8.73
CA VAL A 109 13.36 13.43 -8.38
C VAL A 109 12.86 13.56 -6.95
N SER A 110 11.63 13.12 -6.70
CA SER A 110 11.04 12.92 -5.38
C SER A 110 11.15 11.45 -4.93
N GLY A 111 11.20 11.22 -3.62
CA GLY A 111 11.23 9.89 -3.03
C GLY A 111 12.63 9.26 -3.04
N ILE A 112 12.86 8.37 -2.08
CA ILE A 112 14.11 7.63 -1.96
C ILE A 112 14.03 6.41 -2.90
N PRO A 113 15.01 6.21 -3.81
CA PRO A 113 15.06 5.05 -4.70
C PRO A 113 15.01 3.70 -4.00
N TYR A 114 14.46 2.71 -4.67
CA TYR A 114 14.52 1.33 -4.22
C TYR A 114 15.95 0.82 -4.31
N ALA A 115 16.44 0.23 -3.22
CA ALA A 115 17.70 -0.50 -3.20
C ALA A 115 17.51 -1.82 -2.44
N TRP A 116 17.69 -2.95 -3.11
CA TRP A 116 17.51 -4.29 -2.52
C TRP A 116 18.41 -4.49 -1.29
N GLY A 117 17.82 -4.77 -0.12
CA GLY A 117 18.51 -4.85 1.17
C GLY A 117 18.87 -3.49 1.78
N GLY A 118 18.54 -2.39 1.10
CA GLY A 118 18.96 -1.03 1.43
C GLY A 118 18.24 -0.48 2.65
N TYR A 119 19.00 0.26 3.47
CA TYR A 119 18.49 0.93 4.66
C TYR A 119 19.07 2.33 4.80
N THR A 120 19.05 3.08 3.70
CA THR A 120 19.60 4.43 3.60
C THR A 120 18.44 5.42 3.48
N ALA A 121 18.00 5.95 4.62
CA ALA A 121 16.93 6.94 4.74
C ALA A 121 17.49 8.36 4.98
N LEU A 122 16.64 9.30 5.42
CA LEU A 122 17.02 10.71 5.63
C LEU A 122 17.97 10.94 6.82
N ASP A 123 17.96 10.05 7.81
CA ASP A 123 18.70 10.19 9.06
C ASP A 123 19.39 8.90 9.52
N ILE A 124 19.35 7.84 8.71
CA ILE A 124 19.99 6.56 8.99
C ILE A 124 20.49 5.90 7.71
N SER A 125 21.52 5.08 7.85
CA SER A 125 22.17 4.35 6.77
C SER A 125 22.78 3.07 7.33
N ASN A 126 22.64 1.96 6.61
CA ASN A 126 23.39 0.73 6.87
C ASN A 126 24.77 0.72 6.18
N GLN A 127 25.20 1.85 5.62
CA GLN A 127 26.53 2.02 5.03
C GLN A 127 27.55 2.49 6.05
N LYS A 128 28.77 1.97 5.95
CA LYS A 128 29.85 2.25 6.91
C LYS A 128 30.33 3.72 6.90
N TYR A 129 30.29 4.37 5.74
CA TYR A 129 30.96 5.67 5.53
C TYR A 129 30.01 6.85 5.33
N VAL A 130 28.71 6.62 5.28
CA VAL A 130 27.70 7.66 5.03
C VAL A 130 26.52 7.44 5.97
N LYS A 131 25.99 8.52 6.53
CA LYS A 131 24.99 8.48 7.61
C LYS A 131 23.55 8.48 7.11
N ASN A 132 23.33 8.99 5.90
CA ASN A 132 22.00 9.13 5.32
C ASN A 132 22.06 9.16 3.78
N PHE A 133 20.88 9.25 3.18
CA PHE A 133 20.70 9.25 1.73
C PHE A 133 21.37 10.45 1.06
N GLU A 134 21.23 11.66 1.60
CA GLU A 134 21.84 12.87 1.04
C GLU A 134 23.38 12.77 0.99
N GLU A 135 24.00 12.31 2.07
CA GLU A 135 25.45 12.09 2.12
C GLU A 135 25.88 11.01 1.13
N SER A 136 25.08 9.94 0.99
CA SER A 136 25.34 8.88 0.00
C SER A 136 25.38 9.43 -1.43
N VAL A 137 24.41 10.28 -1.80
CA VAL A 137 24.38 10.94 -3.11
C VAL A 137 25.63 11.81 -3.30
N LYS A 138 25.99 12.62 -2.31
CA LYS A 138 27.18 13.50 -2.36
C LYS A 138 28.50 12.73 -2.41
N SER A 139 28.56 11.56 -1.79
CA SER A 139 29.73 10.66 -1.78
C SER A 139 29.79 9.72 -2.98
N GLY A 140 28.89 9.88 -3.96
CA GLY A 140 28.90 9.13 -5.21
C GLY A 140 28.48 7.67 -5.09
N TYR A 141 27.58 7.36 -4.16
CA TYR A 141 26.94 6.06 -4.10
C TYR A 141 25.97 5.92 -5.29
N THR A 142 25.72 4.68 -5.70
CA THR A 142 24.70 4.39 -6.71
C THR A 142 23.32 4.58 -6.10
N THR A 143 22.52 5.49 -6.66
CA THR A 143 21.17 5.80 -6.19
C THR A 143 20.16 4.75 -6.64
N GLY A 144 19.97 3.75 -5.78
CA GLY A 144 19.12 2.59 -6.01
C GLY A 144 19.87 1.35 -6.50
N ASN A 145 19.21 0.22 -6.32
CA ASN A 145 19.57 -1.07 -6.91
C ASN A 145 18.32 -1.96 -6.92
N VAL A 146 17.72 -2.13 -8.09
CA VAL A 146 16.49 -2.93 -8.25
C VAL A 146 16.77 -4.41 -8.49
N LEU A 147 18.05 -4.77 -8.64
CA LEU A 147 18.48 -6.15 -8.84
C LEU A 147 18.36 -6.94 -7.52
N CYS A 148 17.24 -7.62 -7.34
CA CYS A 148 16.88 -8.35 -6.13
C CYS A 148 17.57 -9.73 -6.01
N VAL A 149 18.87 -9.82 -6.31
CA VAL A 149 19.66 -11.06 -6.24
C VAL A 149 20.98 -10.88 -5.49
N GLY A 150 21.44 -11.93 -4.81
CA GLY A 150 22.77 -11.95 -4.19
C GLY A 150 22.94 -11.05 -2.97
N GLY A 151 21.84 -10.65 -2.32
CA GLY A 151 21.85 -9.81 -1.11
C GLY A 151 22.11 -8.33 -1.37
N TYR A 152 22.26 -7.56 -0.29
CA TYR A 152 22.56 -6.13 -0.34
C TYR A 152 23.91 -5.86 -1.02
N LYS A 153 23.97 -4.80 -1.83
CA LYS A 153 25.19 -4.38 -2.54
C LYS A 153 25.76 -3.11 -1.91
N GLU A 154 26.97 -3.19 -1.39
CA GLU A 154 27.70 -2.03 -0.87
C GLU A 154 27.81 -0.93 -1.93
N MET A 155 27.91 0.32 -1.48
CA MET A 155 27.98 1.50 -2.36
C MET A 155 26.70 1.75 -3.19
N THR A 156 25.58 1.12 -2.82
CA THR A 156 24.25 1.50 -3.28
C THR A 156 23.52 2.28 -2.17
N ALA A 157 22.55 3.10 -2.54
CA ALA A 157 21.83 3.97 -1.59
C ALA A 157 20.36 3.99 -1.94
N GLY A 158 19.54 3.64 -0.96
CA GLY A 158 18.09 3.60 -1.09
C GLY A 158 17.45 2.78 0.02
N LEU A 159 16.16 2.51 -0.16
CA LEU A 159 15.37 1.71 0.79
C LEU A 159 14.73 0.54 0.05
N ASP A 160 14.88 -0.68 0.55
CA ASP A 160 13.98 -1.75 0.16
C ASP A 160 12.63 -1.63 0.88
N CYS A 161 11.69 -2.52 0.59
CA CYS A 161 10.34 -2.50 1.17
C CYS A 161 10.38 -2.58 2.70
N SER A 162 11.15 -3.50 3.26
CA SER A 162 11.33 -3.65 4.71
C SER A 162 12.14 -2.53 5.34
N GLY A 163 13.12 -1.99 4.62
CA GLY A 163 13.99 -0.90 5.02
C GLY A 163 13.20 0.39 5.13
N PHE A 164 12.27 0.64 4.20
CA PHE A 164 11.34 1.76 4.31
C PHE A 164 10.46 1.66 5.57
N VAL A 165 9.84 0.50 5.81
CA VAL A 165 9.06 0.27 7.05
C VAL A 165 9.94 0.45 8.29
N SER A 166 11.14 -0.15 8.31
CA SER A 166 12.09 -0.04 9.42
C SER A 166 12.50 1.41 9.67
N ALA A 167 12.66 2.20 8.60
CA ALA A 167 13.06 3.59 8.68
C ALA A 167 11.92 4.42 9.26
N VAL A 168 10.68 4.21 8.82
CA VAL A 168 9.48 4.87 9.39
C VAL A 168 9.39 4.63 10.89
N PHE A 169 9.56 3.40 11.36
CA PHE A 169 9.48 3.06 12.79
C PHE A 169 10.80 3.24 13.57
N LYS A 170 11.80 3.91 12.97
CA LYS A 170 13.09 4.26 13.59
C LYS A 170 13.84 3.06 14.20
N PHE A 171 13.85 1.93 13.49
CA PHE A 171 14.68 0.80 13.92
C PHE A 171 16.16 1.12 13.73
N LYS A 172 17.02 0.53 14.57
CA LYS A 172 18.47 0.73 14.48
C LYS A 172 19.09 0.05 13.25
N GLU A 173 18.38 -0.94 12.72
CA GLU A 173 18.79 -1.78 11.60
C GLU A 173 17.59 -2.12 10.73
N ASN A 174 17.86 -2.57 9.50
CA ASN A 174 16.81 -3.06 8.61
C ASN A 174 16.21 -4.35 9.17
N MET A 175 14.93 -4.30 9.52
CA MET A 175 14.15 -5.47 9.87
C MET A 175 13.54 -6.07 8.61
N GLY A 176 14.20 -7.08 8.04
CA GLY A 176 13.66 -7.80 6.88
C GLY A 176 12.25 -8.34 7.12
N THR A 177 11.50 -8.59 6.04
CA THR A 177 10.07 -8.93 6.09
C THR A 177 9.71 -10.15 6.97
N LYS A 178 10.61 -11.12 7.10
CA LYS A 178 10.43 -12.29 7.99
C LYS A 178 10.60 -11.98 9.47
N GLY A 179 11.19 -10.84 9.80
CA GLY A 179 11.55 -10.42 11.15
C GLY A 179 10.56 -9.46 11.83
N PHE A 180 9.51 -9.00 11.13
CA PHE A 180 8.55 -8.03 11.68
C PHE A 180 7.79 -8.53 12.92
N GLU A 181 7.60 -9.85 13.07
CA GLU A 181 6.99 -10.44 14.27
C GLU A 181 7.73 -10.11 15.57
N ARG A 182 8.97 -9.63 15.50
CA ARG A 182 9.75 -9.19 16.68
C ARG A 182 9.29 -7.85 17.24
N ALA A 183 8.68 -6.99 16.41
CA ALA A 183 8.28 -5.63 16.77
C ALA A 183 6.81 -5.32 16.50
N PHE A 184 6.12 -6.19 15.77
CA PHE A 184 4.72 -6.04 15.40
C PHE A 184 3.89 -7.24 15.84
N THR A 185 2.66 -6.97 16.26
CA THR A 185 1.66 -7.99 16.61
C THR A 185 0.70 -8.15 15.45
N ARG A 186 0.40 -9.39 15.08
CA ARG A 186 -0.59 -9.67 14.04
C ARG A 186 -1.97 -9.15 14.46
N ILE A 187 -2.70 -8.59 13.50
CA ILE A 187 -4.09 -8.15 13.65
C ILE A 187 -4.93 -8.71 12.49
N GLU A 188 -6.25 -8.61 12.61
CA GLU A 188 -7.15 -8.91 11.50
C GLU A 188 -7.17 -7.75 10.49
N LEU A 189 -7.50 -8.02 9.22
CA LEU A 189 -7.52 -6.99 8.17
C LEU A 189 -8.60 -5.93 8.45
N GLU A 190 -9.70 -6.35 9.07
CA GLU A 190 -10.82 -5.49 9.46
C GLU A 190 -10.45 -4.52 10.60
N ASP A 191 -9.39 -4.84 11.36
CA ASP A 191 -8.88 -4.01 12.45
C ASP A 191 -7.81 -3.02 12.01
N LEU A 192 -7.49 -2.96 10.71
CA LEU A 192 -6.48 -2.06 10.15
C LEU A 192 -6.74 -0.61 10.56
N LYS A 193 -5.71 0.00 11.14
CA LYS A 193 -5.63 1.43 11.40
C LYS A 193 -4.48 2.01 10.57
N PRO A 194 -4.57 3.28 10.17
CA PRO A 194 -3.49 3.95 9.46
C PRO A 194 -2.15 3.82 10.20
N MET A 195 -1.05 3.56 9.49
CA MET A 195 0.26 3.20 10.04
C MET A 195 0.38 1.79 10.63
N ASP A 196 -0.61 0.91 10.44
CA ASP A 196 -0.36 -0.53 10.52
C ASP A 196 0.37 -1.00 9.24
N ILE A 197 1.00 -2.17 9.29
CA ILE A 197 1.75 -2.73 8.15
C ILE A 197 1.04 -3.95 7.58
N LEU A 198 1.24 -4.16 6.27
CA LEU A 198 0.88 -5.37 5.56
C LEU A 198 2.16 -6.02 5.07
N VAL A 199 2.36 -7.29 5.41
CA VAL A 199 3.60 -8.03 5.11
C VAL A 199 3.31 -9.32 4.37
N SER A 200 3.88 -9.50 3.18
CA SER A 200 4.02 -10.80 2.54
C SER A 200 5.41 -11.35 2.86
N ARG A 201 5.48 -12.40 3.68
CA ARG A 201 6.73 -12.87 4.30
C ARG A 201 7.76 -13.29 3.25
N GLY A 202 8.94 -12.67 3.29
CA GLY A 202 10.01 -12.94 2.33
C GLY A 202 9.85 -12.25 0.98
N ASN A 203 8.76 -11.50 0.75
CA ASN A 203 8.48 -10.85 -0.53
C ASN A 203 8.42 -9.33 -0.40
N HIS A 204 7.46 -8.80 0.36
CA HIS A 204 7.17 -7.36 0.38
C HIS A 204 6.56 -6.90 1.69
N ALA A 205 6.74 -5.61 2.00
CA ALA A 205 6.08 -4.95 3.10
C ALA A 205 5.64 -3.54 2.70
N MET A 206 4.49 -3.12 3.20
CA MET A 206 3.91 -1.80 2.98
C MET A 206 3.22 -1.31 4.25
N ILE A 207 2.94 -0.02 4.30
CA ILE A 207 2.26 0.63 5.41
C ILE A 207 0.87 1.06 4.93
N TYR A 208 -0.17 0.61 5.62
CA TYR A 208 -1.55 0.96 5.34
C TYR A 208 -1.83 2.41 5.76
N LEU A 209 -2.49 3.20 4.90
CA LEU A 209 -2.98 4.53 5.24
C LEU A 209 -4.49 4.56 5.34
N ALA A 210 -5.19 4.13 4.31
CA ALA A 210 -6.64 4.21 4.23
C ALA A 210 -7.22 3.18 3.26
N THR A 211 -8.52 2.97 3.34
CA THR A 211 -9.29 2.31 2.28
C THR A 211 -9.64 3.36 1.22
N THR A 212 -9.61 3.00 -0.06
CA THR A 212 -9.99 3.94 -1.13
C THR A 212 -11.47 4.33 -1.03
N SER A 213 -11.82 5.51 -1.56
CA SER A 213 -13.18 6.07 -1.58
C SER A 213 -14.22 5.13 -2.19
N ASP A 214 -13.85 4.44 -3.27
CA ASP A 214 -14.64 3.42 -3.96
C ASP A 214 -14.63 2.03 -3.27
N LYS A 215 -13.87 1.89 -2.18
CA LYS A 215 -13.68 0.67 -1.39
C LYS A 215 -13.07 -0.52 -2.15
N SER A 216 -12.50 -0.30 -3.33
CA SER A 216 -11.91 -1.38 -4.14
C SER A 216 -10.55 -1.88 -3.62
N GLY A 217 -9.89 -1.10 -2.77
CA GLY A 217 -8.61 -1.47 -2.20
C GLY A 217 -8.15 -0.53 -1.09
N ILE A 218 -6.83 -0.43 -0.96
CA ILE A 218 -6.15 0.39 0.04
C ILE A 218 -5.23 1.42 -0.63
N ILE A 219 -4.95 2.46 0.14
CA ILE A 219 -3.89 3.44 -0.07
C ILE A 219 -2.75 3.06 0.88
N ALA A 220 -1.54 2.92 0.33
CA ALA A 220 -0.39 2.45 1.09
C ALA A 220 0.87 3.26 0.80
N MET A 221 1.71 3.45 1.82
CA MET A 221 3.10 3.86 1.65
C MET A 221 3.96 2.62 1.42
N GLU A 222 4.85 2.66 0.43
CA GLU A 222 5.77 1.56 0.17
C GLU A 222 7.01 2.01 -0.58
N SER A 223 8.08 1.22 -0.51
CA SER A 223 9.20 1.27 -1.47
C SER A 223 9.07 0.07 -2.40
N THR A 224 8.93 0.31 -3.71
CA THR A 224 8.53 -0.73 -4.67
C THR A 224 9.64 -1.08 -5.67
N THR A 225 9.50 -2.23 -6.32
CA THR A 225 10.29 -2.61 -7.51
C THR A 225 9.44 -2.56 -8.79
N GLY A 226 8.31 -1.84 -8.77
CA GLY A 226 7.46 -1.76 -9.94
C GLY A 226 8.08 -0.84 -11.00
N THR A 227 8.01 -1.22 -12.27
CA THR A 227 8.51 -0.37 -13.36
C THR A 227 7.44 0.56 -13.93
N SER A 228 6.18 0.40 -13.48
CA SER A 228 5.05 1.21 -13.92
C SER A 228 5.04 2.58 -13.24
N TYR A 229 4.47 3.58 -13.91
CA TYR A 229 4.25 4.91 -13.32
C TYR A 229 3.39 4.89 -12.04
N GLU A 230 2.60 3.84 -11.84
CA GLU A 230 1.74 3.66 -10.66
C GLU A 230 2.47 3.07 -9.45
N LYS A 231 3.61 2.43 -9.70
CA LYS A 231 4.41 1.77 -8.68
C LYS A 231 5.88 2.02 -9.02
N PRO A 232 6.37 3.27 -9.03
CA PRO A 232 7.74 3.55 -9.42
C PRO A 232 8.73 2.95 -8.42
N GLU A 233 9.97 2.67 -8.86
CA GLU A 233 11.00 1.96 -8.09
C GLU A 233 11.65 2.81 -6.97
N LYS A 234 10.81 3.35 -6.08
CA LYS A 234 11.16 4.29 -5.00
C LYS A 234 10.08 4.26 -3.90
N THR A 235 10.30 5.01 -2.82
CA THR A 235 9.27 5.30 -1.83
C THR A 235 8.13 6.12 -2.44
N VAL A 236 6.90 5.68 -2.28
CA VAL A 236 5.72 6.27 -2.93
C VAL A 236 4.43 6.01 -2.13
N ILE A 237 3.39 6.80 -2.39
CA ILE A 237 2.00 6.46 -2.09
C ILE A 237 1.42 5.69 -3.27
N SER A 238 0.74 4.58 -2.99
CA SER A 238 0.24 3.69 -4.04
C SER A 238 -1.11 3.09 -3.70
N TYR A 239 -1.76 2.59 -4.74
CA TYR A 239 -2.94 1.75 -4.62
C TYR A 239 -2.57 0.25 -4.59
N ARG A 240 -3.31 -0.51 -3.78
CA ARG A 240 -3.37 -1.98 -3.83
C ARG A 240 -4.82 -2.45 -3.71
N SER A 241 -5.25 -3.31 -4.64
CA SER A 241 -6.57 -3.93 -4.55
C SER A 241 -6.66 -4.93 -3.41
N TRP A 242 -7.85 -5.15 -2.87
CA TRP A 242 -8.07 -6.20 -1.86
C TRP A 242 -7.78 -7.61 -2.40
N GLU A 243 -7.90 -7.82 -3.70
CA GLU A 243 -7.50 -9.06 -4.37
C GLU A 243 -5.98 -9.27 -4.28
N GLU A 244 -5.17 -8.27 -4.67
CA GLU A 244 -3.71 -8.31 -4.52
C GLU A 244 -3.28 -8.58 -3.06
N ILE A 245 -3.97 -7.99 -2.08
CA ILE A 245 -3.68 -8.21 -0.65
C ILE A 245 -3.97 -9.67 -0.25
N ARG A 246 -5.07 -10.24 -0.71
CA ARG A 246 -5.49 -11.62 -0.37
C ARG A 246 -4.67 -12.69 -1.09
N GLU A 247 -4.36 -12.47 -2.37
CA GLU A 247 -3.54 -13.40 -3.16
C GLU A 247 -2.06 -13.35 -2.72
N GLY A 248 -1.60 -12.16 -2.34
CA GLY A 248 -0.23 -11.95 -1.92
C GLY A 248 0.77 -12.05 -3.07
N ILE A 249 2.01 -12.38 -2.72
CA ILE A 249 3.11 -12.54 -3.69
C ILE A 249 3.67 -13.95 -3.52
N ASN A 250 3.89 -14.66 -4.63
CA ASN A 250 4.38 -16.04 -4.61
C ASN A 250 3.53 -16.99 -3.73
N SER A 251 2.20 -16.79 -3.73
CA SER A 251 1.24 -17.51 -2.87
C SER A 251 1.39 -17.26 -1.36
N GLU A 252 2.14 -16.23 -0.96
CA GLU A 252 2.24 -15.78 0.43
C GLU A 252 1.36 -14.53 0.63
N PRO A 253 0.16 -14.69 1.25
CA PRO A 253 -0.77 -13.58 1.45
C PRO A 253 -0.18 -12.50 2.35
N TYR A 254 -0.70 -11.28 2.25
CA TYR A 254 -0.34 -10.23 3.19
C TYR A 254 -0.98 -10.49 4.55
N ILE A 255 -0.17 -10.43 5.60
CA ILE A 255 -0.64 -10.40 6.98
C ILE A 255 -0.63 -8.97 7.50
N ALA A 256 -1.73 -8.56 8.14
CA ALA A 256 -1.80 -7.27 8.82
C ALA A 256 -1.09 -7.38 10.18
N MET A 257 -0.28 -6.36 10.50
CA MET A 257 0.44 -6.30 11.76
C MET A 257 0.48 -4.86 12.28
N ARG A 258 0.42 -4.70 13.60
CA ARG A 258 0.47 -3.41 14.30
C ARG A 258 1.74 -3.30 15.12
N TYR A 259 2.41 -2.16 15.03
CA TYR A 259 3.65 -1.92 15.78
C TYR A 259 3.36 -1.96 17.29
N ASN A 260 4.14 -2.73 18.05
CA ASN A 260 3.88 -3.02 19.46
C ASN A 260 3.95 -1.79 20.38
N LYS A 261 4.58 -0.71 19.91
CA LYS A 261 4.76 0.55 20.66
C LYS A 261 4.12 1.76 19.97
N ILE A 262 3.22 1.52 19.01
CA ILE A 262 2.45 2.61 18.39
C ILE A 262 1.44 3.15 19.41
N GLU A 263 1.37 4.47 19.53
CA GLU A 263 0.37 5.18 20.30
C GLU A 263 -0.64 5.80 19.33
N ASP A 264 -1.94 5.60 19.59
CA ASP A 264 -3.00 6.18 18.79
C ASP A 264 -3.06 7.70 19.05
N ASP A 265 -3.17 8.47 17.97
CA ASP A 265 -3.45 9.90 17.95
C ASP A 265 -4.19 10.28 16.66
N ASP A 266 -4.69 11.51 16.60
CA ASP A 266 -5.47 11.99 15.46
C ASP A 266 -4.57 12.30 14.27
N ILE A 267 -4.93 11.77 13.09
CA ILE A 267 -4.23 12.02 11.83
C ILE A 267 -5.24 12.19 10.73
N GLU A 268 -5.03 13.25 9.96
CA GLU A 268 -5.71 13.52 8.70
C GLU A 268 -4.72 13.16 7.58
N PHE A 269 -5.04 12.15 6.77
CA PHE A 269 -4.13 11.59 5.75
C PHE A 269 -4.34 12.18 4.37
N PHE A 270 -5.60 12.41 4.03
CA PHE A 270 -6.08 12.92 2.75
C PHE A 270 -7.24 13.85 3.05
N LYS A 271 -7.20 15.07 2.51
CA LYS A 271 -8.18 16.10 2.87
C LYS A 271 -9.50 15.98 2.14
N ASP A 272 -9.51 15.29 1.00
CA ASP A 272 -10.74 15.09 0.24
C ASP A 272 -11.16 13.62 0.14
N SER A 273 -12.45 13.45 -0.17
CA SER A 273 -13.12 12.15 -0.18
C SER A 273 -12.93 11.37 -1.47
N ASN A 274 -12.15 11.87 -2.43
CA ASN A 274 -12.03 11.28 -3.77
C ASN A 274 -10.91 10.23 -3.85
N GLU A 275 -9.99 10.26 -2.89
CA GLU A 275 -8.80 9.41 -2.91
C GLU A 275 -9.11 7.91 -2.81
N PHE A 276 -8.49 7.02 -3.57
CA PHE A 276 -7.31 7.23 -4.41
C PHE A 276 -7.66 7.42 -5.89
N ASN A 277 -7.31 8.57 -6.47
CA ASN A 277 -7.66 8.95 -7.86
C ASN A 277 -6.44 9.34 -8.73
N ASN A 278 -5.22 8.98 -8.36
CA ASN A 278 -3.98 9.40 -9.05
C ASN A 278 -3.77 8.89 -10.46
N TYR A 279 -4.65 8.04 -10.96
CA TYR A 279 -4.56 7.45 -12.29
C TYR A 279 -5.88 7.60 -13.03
N ALA A 280 -5.82 7.83 -14.34
CA ALA A 280 -7.02 7.96 -15.19
C ALA A 280 -7.99 6.77 -15.04
N LYS A 281 -7.47 5.54 -14.84
CA LYS A 281 -8.30 4.34 -14.61
C LYS A 281 -9.09 4.35 -13.30
N ARG A 282 -8.66 5.16 -12.34
CA ARG A 282 -9.30 5.38 -11.03
C ARG A 282 -9.98 6.75 -10.94
N ALA A 283 -10.13 7.44 -12.08
CA ALA A 283 -10.68 8.77 -12.09
C ALA A 283 -12.12 8.82 -11.57
N VAL A 284 -12.41 9.86 -10.79
CA VAL A 284 -13.73 10.10 -10.19
C VAL A 284 -14.72 10.57 -11.26
N ASP A 285 -15.91 9.95 -11.29
CA ASP A 285 -16.99 10.34 -12.19
C ASP A 285 -17.53 11.74 -11.85
N ILE A 286 -17.49 12.63 -12.84
CA ILE A 286 -18.05 13.98 -12.75
C ILE A 286 -19.56 13.93 -12.95
N THR A 287 -20.29 14.46 -11.98
CA THR A 287 -21.70 14.80 -12.07
C THR A 287 -21.82 16.26 -12.49
N GLN A 288 -22.48 16.53 -13.61
CA GLN A 288 -22.65 17.91 -14.11
C GLN A 288 -23.32 18.80 -13.06
N GLY A 289 -22.82 20.02 -12.90
CA GLY A 289 -23.31 21.00 -11.94
C GLY A 289 -22.86 20.80 -10.49
N LYS A 290 -22.22 19.66 -10.15
CA LYS A 290 -21.60 19.44 -8.83
C LYS A 290 -20.25 20.18 -8.76
N ASN A 291 -19.96 20.76 -7.59
CA ASN A 291 -18.64 21.28 -7.27
C ASN A 291 -17.75 20.15 -6.75
N TYR A 292 -16.52 20.14 -7.22
CA TYR A 292 -15.46 19.23 -6.82
C TYR A 292 -14.36 20.03 -6.17
N THR A 293 -14.00 19.62 -4.96
CA THR A 293 -12.90 20.16 -4.18
C THR A 293 -11.88 19.07 -3.94
N GLY A 294 -10.63 19.45 -3.81
CA GLY A 294 -9.53 18.55 -3.50
C GLY A 294 -8.23 19.28 -3.24
N TYR A 295 -7.22 18.50 -2.90
CA TYR A 295 -5.90 18.99 -2.52
C TYR A 295 -4.85 18.20 -3.29
N ILE A 296 -3.70 18.83 -3.54
CA ILE A 296 -2.51 18.10 -3.96
C ILE A 296 -1.70 17.92 -2.68
N ASP A 297 -1.92 16.82 -1.97
CA ASP A 297 -1.48 16.57 -0.60
C ASP A 297 0.01 16.17 -0.50
N TYR A 298 0.59 15.68 -1.59
CA TYR A 298 2.00 15.28 -1.64
C TYR A 298 2.63 15.45 -3.03
N VAL A 299 3.95 15.27 -3.12
CA VAL A 299 4.74 15.68 -4.31
C VAL A 299 4.29 15.02 -5.61
N ASP A 300 3.95 13.74 -5.54
CA ASP A 300 3.49 12.95 -6.69
C ASP A 300 1.95 12.81 -6.70
N ASP A 301 1.27 13.63 -5.91
CA ASP A 301 -0.18 13.63 -5.86
C ASP A 301 -0.76 14.22 -7.15
N VAL A 302 -1.73 13.51 -7.69
CA VAL A 302 -2.38 13.80 -8.96
C VAL A 302 -3.82 13.44 -8.76
N ASP A 303 -4.74 14.27 -9.23
CA ASP A 303 -6.16 13.94 -9.22
C ASP A 303 -6.66 13.73 -10.64
N TYR A 304 -7.32 12.61 -10.89
CA TYR A 304 -8.10 12.43 -12.10
C TYR A 304 -9.60 12.43 -11.81
N PHE A 305 -10.30 13.22 -12.62
CA PHE A 305 -11.75 13.19 -12.76
C PHE A 305 -12.10 12.83 -14.20
N LYS A 306 -13.23 12.17 -14.44
CA LYS A 306 -13.67 11.73 -15.77
C LYS A 306 -15.11 12.11 -16.04
N PHE A 307 -15.40 12.39 -17.31
CA PHE A 307 -16.76 12.65 -17.79
C PHE A 307 -16.94 12.14 -19.20
N ALA A 308 -18.18 11.83 -19.56
CA ALA A 308 -18.55 11.39 -20.89
C ALA A 308 -19.41 12.44 -21.58
N VAL A 309 -19.17 12.61 -22.89
CA VAL A 309 -19.96 13.47 -23.76
C VAL A 309 -20.68 12.56 -24.77
N SER A 310 -21.99 12.74 -24.90
CA SER A 310 -22.87 11.81 -25.63
C SER A 310 -22.95 12.09 -27.13
N GLY A 311 -22.70 13.34 -27.52
CA GLY A 311 -22.67 13.85 -28.88
C GLY A 311 -21.71 15.03 -28.97
N LYS A 312 -21.93 15.94 -29.92
CA LYS A 312 -21.23 17.22 -29.91
C LYS A 312 -21.87 18.12 -28.86
N GLU A 313 -21.12 18.51 -27.82
CA GLU A 313 -21.63 19.34 -26.72
C GLU A 313 -20.68 20.52 -26.45
N SER A 314 -21.27 21.66 -26.10
CA SER A 314 -20.55 22.79 -25.51
C SER A 314 -20.71 22.71 -24.00
N LEU A 315 -19.60 22.69 -23.29
CA LEU A 315 -19.54 22.67 -21.83
C LEU A 315 -18.77 23.88 -21.32
N VAL A 316 -18.97 24.23 -20.05
CA VAL A 316 -18.19 25.23 -19.33
C VAL A 316 -17.57 24.57 -18.12
N LEU A 317 -16.24 24.56 -18.08
CA LEU A 317 -15.46 24.23 -16.90
C LEU A 317 -15.22 25.52 -16.11
N SER A 318 -15.83 25.64 -14.94
CA SER A 318 -15.63 26.76 -14.03
C SER A 318 -14.66 26.35 -12.92
N VAL A 319 -13.50 27.00 -12.86
CA VAL A 319 -12.50 26.82 -11.81
C VAL A 319 -12.61 28.00 -10.85
N SER A 320 -13.14 27.75 -9.65
CA SER A 320 -13.34 28.77 -8.60
C SER A 320 -12.02 29.08 -7.91
N THR A 321 -11.26 28.04 -7.57
CA THR A 321 -9.98 28.13 -6.87
C THR A 321 -8.98 27.17 -7.51
N ILE A 322 -7.75 27.62 -7.70
CA ILE A 322 -6.63 26.75 -8.07
C ILE A 322 -5.34 27.35 -7.48
N PRO A 323 -4.55 26.59 -6.71
CA PRO A 323 -3.28 27.09 -6.17
C PRO A 323 -2.29 27.45 -7.28
N GLU A 324 -1.42 28.45 -7.07
CA GLU A 324 -0.46 28.90 -8.10
C GLU A 324 0.48 27.79 -8.59
N PHE A 325 0.80 26.84 -7.70
CA PHE A 325 1.63 25.68 -8.00
C PHE A 325 0.86 24.56 -8.71
N CYS A 326 -0.47 24.58 -8.68
CA CYS A 326 -1.32 23.56 -9.26
C CYS A 326 -1.62 23.87 -10.72
N ARG A 327 -1.75 22.82 -11.53
CA ARG A 327 -2.24 22.89 -12.91
C ARG A 327 -3.38 21.92 -13.07
N ALA A 328 -4.33 22.30 -13.92
CA ALA A 328 -5.39 21.42 -14.37
C ALA A 328 -5.32 21.28 -15.90
N GLU A 329 -5.47 20.06 -16.41
CA GLU A 329 -5.49 19.76 -17.83
C GLU A 329 -6.76 19.00 -18.18
N VAL A 330 -7.47 19.44 -19.22
CA VAL A 330 -8.52 18.65 -19.85
C VAL A 330 -7.88 17.75 -20.88
N LEU A 331 -8.04 16.44 -20.73
CA LEU A 331 -7.43 15.43 -21.59
C LEU A 331 -8.50 14.66 -22.37
N SER A 332 -8.18 14.31 -23.61
CA SER A 332 -8.93 13.27 -24.34
C SER A 332 -8.68 11.88 -23.74
N GLN A 333 -9.49 10.88 -24.11
CA GLN A 333 -9.26 9.49 -23.72
C GLN A 333 -7.87 8.95 -24.09
N GLY A 334 -7.30 9.44 -25.20
CA GLY A 334 -5.94 9.07 -25.64
C GLY A 334 -4.82 9.79 -24.88
N GLY A 335 -5.14 10.64 -23.90
CA GLY A 335 -4.16 11.39 -23.12
C GLY A 335 -3.71 12.71 -23.76
N ASN A 336 -4.23 13.09 -24.93
CA ASN A 336 -3.90 14.38 -25.54
C ASN A 336 -4.51 15.54 -24.74
N VAL A 337 -3.70 16.57 -24.47
CA VAL A 337 -4.14 17.80 -23.80
C VAL A 337 -5.01 18.62 -24.75
N ILE A 338 -6.22 18.93 -24.31
CA ILE A 338 -7.20 19.77 -25.00
C ILE A 338 -7.12 21.21 -24.48
N LEU A 339 -6.94 21.36 -23.16
CA LEU A 339 -6.89 22.66 -22.50
C LEU A 339 -6.01 22.58 -21.26
N GLY A 340 -5.10 23.54 -21.08
CA GLY A 340 -4.34 23.75 -19.85
C GLY A 340 -4.87 24.94 -19.04
N ILE A 341 -4.95 24.78 -17.72
CA ILE A 341 -5.53 25.74 -16.78
C ILE A 341 -4.56 25.95 -15.61
N ASN A 342 -4.31 27.22 -15.30
CA ASN A 342 -3.40 27.63 -14.23
C ASN A 342 -3.92 28.80 -13.38
N LYS A 343 -5.17 29.20 -13.58
CA LYS A 343 -5.81 30.31 -12.87
C LYS A 343 -7.31 30.04 -12.78
N LYS A 344 -7.96 30.72 -11.84
CA LYS A 344 -9.42 30.72 -11.75
C LYS A 344 -10.05 31.33 -13.00
N GLY A 345 -11.21 30.83 -13.40
CA GLY A 345 -11.90 31.29 -14.60
C GLY A 345 -12.98 30.34 -15.08
N SER A 346 -13.66 30.73 -16.15
CA SER A 346 -14.59 29.85 -16.88
C SER A 346 -14.02 29.56 -18.27
N TYR A 347 -14.02 28.29 -18.63
CA TYR A 347 -13.38 27.78 -19.82
C TYR A 347 -14.39 27.02 -20.67
N GLY A 348 -14.65 27.52 -21.88
CA GLY A 348 -15.53 26.86 -22.83
C GLY A 348 -14.85 25.65 -23.46
N LEU A 349 -15.56 24.52 -23.50
CA LEU A 349 -15.11 23.26 -24.08
C LEU A 349 -16.10 22.84 -25.16
N ASN A 350 -15.66 22.77 -26.42
CA ASN A 350 -16.45 22.23 -27.52
C ASN A 350 -15.92 20.84 -27.84
N LEU A 351 -16.66 19.82 -27.40
CA LEU A 351 -16.19 18.43 -27.42
C LEU A 351 -17.11 17.58 -28.28
N ASP A 352 -16.50 16.66 -29.02
CA ASP A 352 -17.22 15.60 -29.71
C ASP A 352 -17.57 14.47 -28.73
N LYS A 353 -18.33 13.47 -29.22
CA LYS A 353 -18.67 12.29 -28.43
C LYS A 353 -17.39 11.58 -27.97
N GLY A 354 -17.28 11.33 -26.67
CA GLY A 354 -16.13 10.62 -26.11
C GLY A 354 -16.04 10.70 -24.59
N THR A 355 -14.99 10.08 -24.05
CA THR A 355 -14.61 10.19 -22.65
C THR A 355 -13.45 11.17 -22.52
N TYR A 356 -13.53 12.02 -21.52
CA TYR A 356 -12.56 13.05 -21.23
C TYR A 356 -12.17 13.01 -19.76
N TYR A 357 -11.00 13.53 -19.45
CA TYR A 357 -10.46 13.60 -18.10
C TYR A 357 -10.12 15.04 -17.73
N ILE A 358 -10.24 15.38 -16.46
CA ILE A 358 -9.61 16.55 -15.86
C ILE A 358 -8.53 16.01 -14.94
N LYS A 359 -7.28 16.35 -15.24
CA LYS A 359 -6.10 15.97 -14.45
C LYS A 359 -5.63 17.19 -13.67
N LEU A 360 -5.53 17.11 -12.35
CA LEU A 360 -4.90 18.14 -11.52
C LEU A 360 -3.60 17.62 -10.91
N TYR A 361 -2.57 18.46 -10.82
CA TYR A 361 -1.27 18.07 -10.27
C TYR A 361 -0.45 19.28 -9.84
N GLY A 362 0.48 19.04 -8.91
CA GLY A 362 1.48 20.01 -8.48
C GLY A 362 2.64 20.15 -9.47
N MET A 363 3.08 21.38 -9.73
CA MET A 363 4.28 21.67 -10.52
C MET A 363 5.53 21.76 -9.64
N ASP A 364 6.69 21.46 -10.22
CA ASP A 364 8.00 21.65 -9.59
C ASP A 364 8.12 21.00 -8.20
N PHE A 365 7.49 19.83 -8.03
CA PHE A 365 7.43 19.08 -6.78
C PHE A 365 6.76 19.84 -5.63
N LYS A 366 5.87 20.79 -5.94
CA LYS A 366 5.10 21.54 -4.93
C LYS A 366 3.75 20.89 -4.71
N TYR A 367 3.36 20.87 -3.44
CA TYR A 367 2.10 20.34 -2.94
C TYR A 367 1.69 21.19 -1.72
N SER A 368 0.45 21.06 -1.27
CA SER A 368 -0.02 21.73 -0.06
C SER A 368 -1.30 21.10 0.47
N GLU A 369 -1.22 20.64 1.71
CA GLU A 369 -2.38 20.18 2.49
C GLU A 369 -3.30 21.35 2.91
N GLU A 370 -2.98 22.62 2.59
CA GLU A 370 -3.77 23.78 3.03
C GLU A 370 -4.45 24.53 1.88
N LYS A 371 -4.01 24.28 0.65
CA LYS A 371 -4.45 25.04 -0.53
C LYS A 371 -5.31 24.17 -1.42
N GLU A 372 -6.61 24.32 -1.22
CA GLU A 372 -7.65 23.65 -2.00
C GLU A 372 -7.72 24.14 -3.45
N TYR A 373 -8.08 23.26 -4.37
CA TYR A 373 -8.66 23.63 -5.66
C TYR A 373 -10.17 23.35 -5.66
N GLU A 374 -10.93 24.12 -6.44
CA GLU A 374 -12.36 23.92 -6.62
C GLU A 374 -12.74 24.13 -8.09
N PHE A 375 -13.49 23.19 -8.65
CA PHE A 375 -14.06 23.33 -9.99
C PHE A 375 -15.48 22.72 -10.12
N SER A 376 -16.19 23.10 -11.17
CA SER A 376 -17.44 22.47 -11.59
C SER A 376 -17.52 22.41 -13.11
N LEU A 377 -18.25 21.43 -13.64
CA LEU A 377 -18.49 21.27 -15.08
C LEU A 377 -19.98 21.40 -15.36
N LYS A 378 -20.36 22.31 -16.26
CA LYS A 378 -21.75 22.63 -16.61
C LYS A 378 -21.96 22.60 -18.13
N ARG A 379 -23.21 22.45 -18.55
CA ARG A 379 -23.66 22.69 -19.93
C ARG A 379 -24.00 24.15 -20.13
#